data_AF-A0A3C1LTV4-F1
#
_entry.id   AF-A0A3C1LTV4-F1
#
_cell.length_a   1.000
_cell.length_b   1.000
_cell.length_c   1.000
_cell.angle_alpha   90.00
_cell.angle_beta   90.00
_cell.angle_gamma   90.00
#
_symmetry.space_group_name_H-M   'P 1'
#
loop_
_entity.id
_entity.type
_entity.pdbx_description
1 polymer ?
#
loop_
_entity_poly.entity_id
_entity_poly.type
_entity_poly.pdbx_seq_one_letter_code
_entity_poly.pdbx_strand_id
1 'polypeptide(L)'
;MVKLDRSLLHDYQNYCVDFLKDHSEAMLILEMGLGKTAVSLTAVLDLMFDSFIVSKVLVIGPLRVISSVWPDELGKWSHLALLRISVVAGSVKERVAALEKDADVYLINRENIKWLVDRFSEQKQKWPFDMMILDELSSFKSHRSQRWRAVRKIRPYVNRVVGLTGTPAPNGLMDLWAETYLIDNGQRLGSFIGRYRTQ
;
A
#
# COMPACT_ATOMS: atom_id res chain seq x y z
N MET A 1 3.78 -28.77 -2.98
CA MET A 1 2.86 -27.95 -3.80
C MET A 1 3.70 -27.26 -4.85
N VAL A 2 3.33 -27.35 -6.14
CA VAL A 2 4.06 -26.70 -7.23
C VAL A 2 3.84 -25.19 -7.11
N LYS A 3 4.93 -24.40 -7.07
CA LYS A 3 4.83 -22.93 -7.08
C LYS A 3 4.45 -22.43 -8.47
N LEU A 4 3.70 -21.35 -8.53
CA LEU A 4 3.38 -20.68 -9.80
C LEU A 4 4.60 -19.90 -10.31
N ASP A 5 4.73 -19.79 -11.63
CA ASP A 5 5.75 -18.97 -12.30
C ASP A 5 5.13 -17.67 -12.82
N ARG A 6 5.94 -16.61 -12.96
CA ARG A 6 5.49 -15.30 -13.49
C ARG A 6 4.76 -15.43 -14.83
N SER A 7 5.17 -16.37 -15.69
CA SER A 7 4.52 -16.64 -16.98
C SER A 7 3.06 -17.08 -16.87
N LEU A 8 2.60 -17.49 -15.69
CA LEU A 8 1.21 -17.84 -15.41
C LEU A 8 0.33 -16.65 -15.02
N LEU A 9 0.89 -15.44 -14.89
CA LEU A 9 0.09 -14.22 -14.76
C LEU A 9 -0.76 -14.02 -16.02
N HIS A 10 -2.04 -13.70 -15.82
CA HIS A 10 -2.92 -13.37 -16.93
C HIS A 10 -2.50 -12.05 -17.60
N ASP A 11 -2.87 -11.86 -18.87
CA ASP A 11 -2.53 -10.64 -19.62
C ASP A 11 -2.95 -9.36 -18.92
N TYR A 12 -4.15 -9.34 -18.32
CA TYR A 12 -4.61 -8.17 -17.56
C TYR A 12 -3.77 -7.92 -16.29
N GLN A 13 -3.22 -8.97 -15.67
CA GLN A 13 -2.34 -8.84 -14.51
C GLN A 13 -1.00 -8.27 -14.93
N ASN A 14 -0.44 -8.73 -16.07
CA ASN A 14 0.78 -8.14 -16.65
C ASN A 14 0.57 -6.66 -16.98
N TYR A 15 -0.56 -6.32 -17.61
CA TYR A 15 -0.93 -4.91 -17.84
C TYR A 15 -0.98 -4.10 -16.54
N CYS A 16 -1.57 -4.63 -15.47
CA CYS A 16 -1.61 -3.95 -14.18
C CYS A 16 -0.21 -3.82 -13.54
N VAL A 17 0.66 -4.82 -13.70
CA VAL A 17 2.05 -4.76 -13.23
C VAL A 17 2.77 -3.59 -13.91
N ASP A 18 2.70 -3.50 -15.23
CA ASP A 18 3.34 -2.42 -15.99
C ASP A 18 2.73 -1.06 -15.66
N PHE A 19 1.41 -0.98 -15.51
CA PHE A 19 0.74 0.24 -15.06
C PHE A 19 1.28 0.74 -13.71
N LEU A 20 1.53 -0.16 -12.73
CA LEU A 20 2.10 0.22 -11.44
C LEU A 20 3.58 0.63 -11.51
N LYS A 21 4.34 0.09 -12.47
CA LYS A 21 5.74 0.46 -12.70
C LYS A 21 5.83 1.87 -13.29
N ASP A 22 5.00 2.15 -14.29
CA ASP A 22 5.02 3.38 -15.06
C ASP A 22 4.47 4.59 -14.30
N HIS A 23 3.62 4.37 -13.29
CA HIS A 23 2.97 5.44 -12.53
C HIS A 23 3.42 5.42 -11.06
N SER A 24 4.01 6.52 -10.60
CA SER A 24 4.34 6.71 -9.18
C SER A 24 3.08 6.89 -8.30
N GLU A 25 1.96 7.30 -8.87
CA GLU A 25 0.71 7.58 -8.16
C GLU A 25 -0.45 6.88 -8.86
N ALA A 26 -0.78 5.67 -8.39
CA ALA A 26 -1.69 4.76 -9.08
C ALA A 26 -2.83 4.29 -8.17
N MET A 27 -3.99 4.04 -8.77
CA MET A 27 -5.11 3.36 -8.12
C MET A 27 -5.56 2.19 -9.00
N LEU A 28 -5.46 0.97 -8.49
CA LEU A 28 -6.00 -0.23 -9.13
C LEU A 28 -7.39 -0.52 -8.58
N ILE A 29 -8.38 -0.34 -9.44
CA ILE A 29 -9.77 -0.66 -9.15
C ILE A 29 -10.06 -2.03 -9.78
N LEU A 30 -9.89 -3.07 -8.99
CA LEU A 30 -10.07 -4.46 -9.42
C LEU A 30 -10.88 -5.20 -8.37
N GLU A 31 -11.82 -6.05 -8.80
CA GLU A 31 -12.64 -6.86 -7.90
C GLU A 31 -11.79 -7.78 -6.99
N MET A 32 -12.42 -8.27 -5.93
CA MET A 32 -11.79 -9.28 -5.06
C MET A 32 -11.54 -10.56 -5.86
N GLY A 33 -10.38 -11.18 -5.66
CA GLY A 33 -10.02 -12.41 -6.37
C GLY A 33 -9.25 -12.22 -7.68
N LEU A 34 -9.15 -10.99 -8.22
CA LEU A 34 -8.40 -10.71 -9.46
C LEU A 34 -6.87 -10.60 -9.29
N GLY A 35 -6.33 -11.09 -8.17
CA GLY A 35 -4.87 -11.18 -7.98
C GLY A 35 -4.16 -9.84 -7.71
N LYS A 36 -4.85 -8.84 -7.13
CA LYS A 36 -4.26 -7.52 -6.77
C LYS A 36 -2.93 -7.63 -6.00
N THR A 37 -2.86 -8.59 -5.07
CA THR A 37 -1.67 -8.85 -4.26
C THR A 37 -0.50 -9.39 -5.09
N ALA A 38 -0.75 -10.38 -5.97
CA ALA A 38 0.27 -10.92 -6.86
C ALA A 38 0.79 -9.87 -7.85
N VAL A 39 -0.11 -9.06 -8.42
CA VAL A 39 0.23 -7.91 -9.26
C VAL A 39 1.11 -6.92 -8.50
N SER A 40 0.71 -6.54 -7.29
CA SER A 40 1.44 -5.56 -6.48
C SER A 40 2.82 -6.06 -6.08
N LEU A 41 2.95 -7.32 -5.63
CA LEU A 41 4.23 -7.92 -5.28
C LEU A 41 5.15 -8.06 -6.50
N THR A 42 4.60 -8.40 -7.67
CA THR A 42 5.38 -8.49 -8.91
C THR A 42 5.89 -7.11 -9.33
N ALA A 43 5.06 -6.07 -9.27
CA ALA A 43 5.51 -4.70 -9.53
C ALA A 43 6.58 -4.24 -8.51
N VAL A 44 6.42 -4.58 -7.23
CA VAL A 44 7.41 -4.29 -6.19
C VAL A 44 8.75 -4.98 -6.48
N LEU A 45 8.73 -6.25 -6.89
CA LEU A 45 9.94 -6.99 -7.27
C LEU A 45 10.71 -6.27 -8.38
N ASP A 46 10.05 -5.93 -9.48
CA ASP A 46 10.66 -5.22 -10.62
C ASP A 46 11.18 -3.83 -10.20
N LEU A 47 10.41 -3.11 -9.38
CA LEU A 47 10.77 -1.77 -8.90
C LEU A 47 11.99 -1.78 -7.98
N MET A 48 12.21 -2.87 -7.24
CA MET A 48 13.32 -3.03 -6.31
C MET A 48 14.57 -3.60 -6.99
N PHE A 49 14.42 -4.65 -7.77
CA PHE A 49 15.55 -5.47 -8.23
C PHE A 49 15.90 -5.31 -9.70
N ASP A 50 14.99 -4.79 -10.54
CA ASP A 50 15.29 -4.52 -11.95
C ASP A 50 15.62 -3.04 -12.17
N SER A 51 14.83 -2.14 -11.58
CA SER A 51 14.95 -0.69 -11.81
C SER A 51 15.55 0.09 -10.64
N PHE A 52 15.64 -0.50 -9.44
CA PHE A 52 16.20 0.12 -8.23
C PHE A 52 15.56 1.47 -7.85
N ILE A 53 14.29 1.69 -8.21
CA ILE A 53 13.55 2.93 -7.94
C ILE A 53 12.92 2.92 -6.54
N VAL A 54 12.67 1.73 -5.98
CA VAL A 54 12.06 1.53 -4.67
C VAL A 54 13.00 0.72 -3.79
N SER A 55 13.11 1.08 -2.52
CA SER A 55 13.99 0.41 -1.55
C SER A 55 13.25 -0.17 -0.35
N LYS A 56 12.12 0.41 0.08
CA LYS A 56 11.39 -0.08 1.25
C LYS A 56 9.90 0.22 1.16
N VAL A 57 9.09 -0.84 1.16
CA VAL A 57 7.64 -0.75 0.94
C VAL A 57 6.87 -0.89 2.26
N LEU A 58 5.89 -0.01 2.47
CA LEU A 58 4.87 -0.18 3.51
C LEU A 58 3.51 -0.53 2.88
N VAL A 59 2.97 -1.70 3.22
CA VAL A 59 1.60 -2.09 2.87
C VAL A 59 0.71 -1.86 4.09
N ILE A 60 -0.38 -1.12 3.89
CA ILE A 60 -1.35 -0.79 4.92
C ILE A 60 -2.69 -1.38 4.51
N GLY A 61 -3.22 -2.33 5.29
CA GLY A 61 -4.47 -3.01 4.93
C GLY A 61 -5.21 -3.61 6.13
N PRO A 62 -6.34 -4.30 5.90
CA PRO A 62 -7.04 -5.04 6.95
C PRO A 62 -6.14 -6.12 7.58
N LEU A 63 -6.29 -6.37 8.89
CA LEU A 63 -5.45 -7.34 9.63
C LEU A 63 -5.37 -8.71 8.95
N ARG A 64 -6.51 -9.26 8.52
CA ARG A 64 -6.53 -10.58 7.85
C ARG A 64 -5.72 -10.56 6.55
N VAL A 65 -5.83 -9.50 5.77
CA VAL A 65 -5.15 -9.38 4.47
C VAL A 65 -3.63 -9.29 4.67
N ILE A 66 -3.18 -8.44 5.58
CA ILE A 66 -1.75 -8.26 5.86
C ILE A 66 -1.12 -9.43 6.62
N SER A 67 -1.90 -10.22 7.37
CA SER A 67 -1.37 -11.36 8.14
C SER A 67 -1.41 -12.69 7.39
N SER A 68 -2.28 -12.88 6.40
CA SER A 68 -2.35 -14.14 5.64
C SER A 68 -2.19 -13.95 4.13
N VAL A 69 -3.00 -13.10 3.50
CA VAL A 69 -3.08 -13.02 2.03
C VAL A 69 -1.75 -12.64 1.39
N TRP A 70 -1.09 -11.61 1.91
CA TRP A 70 0.20 -11.15 1.37
C TRP A 70 1.34 -12.19 1.56
N PRO A 71 1.54 -12.76 2.77
CA PRO A 71 2.49 -13.86 2.94
C PRO A 71 2.17 -15.10 2.10
N ASP A 72 0.90 -15.48 1.98
CA ASP A 72 0.47 -16.66 1.22
C ASP A 72 0.76 -16.47 -0.29
N GLU A 73 0.44 -15.30 -0.85
CA GLU A 73 0.76 -14.99 -2.25
C GLU A 73 2.28 -14.94 -2.47
N LEU A 74 3.07 -14.38 -1.54
CA LEU A 74 4.54 -14.46 -1.63
C LEU A 74 5.02 -15.92 -1.70
N GLY A 75 4.46 -16.81 -0.88
CA GLY A 75 4.82 -18.23 -0.85
C GLY A 75 4.40 -19.01 -2.09
N LYS A 76 3.35 -18.56 -2.77
CA LYS A 76 2.72 -19.22 -3.92
C LYS A 76 3.49 -19.03 -5.23
N TRP A 77 4.10 -17.86 -5.44
CA TRP A 77 4.81 -17.53 -6.68
C TRP A 77 6.32 -17.66 -6.51
N SER A 78 6.95 -18.36 -7.45
CA SER A 78 8.39 -18.67 -7.41
C SER A 78 9.27 -17.45 -7.70
N HIS A 79 8.87 -16.57 -8.62
CA HIS A 79 9.62 -15.36 -8.96
C HIS A 79 9.67 -14.34 -7.81
N LEU A 80 8.72 -14.39 -6.88
CA LEU A 80 8.68 -13.51 -5.71
C LEU A 80 9.64 -13.94 -4.59
N ALA A 81 10.37 -15.05 -4.73
CA ALA A 81 11.19 -15.63 -3.67
C ALA A 81 12.33 -14.72 -3.17
N LEU A 82 12.70 -13.69 -3.93
CA LEU A 82 13.70 -12.70 -3.52
C LEU A 82 13.16 -11.67 -2.51
N LEU A 83 11.84 -11.46 -2.46
CA LEU A 83 11.24 -10.48 -1.54
C LEU A 83 11.14 -11.02 -0.13
N ARG A 84 11.52 -10.19 0.84
CA ARG A 84 11.40 -10.47 2.27
C ARG A 84 10.27 -9.65 2.85
N ILE A 85 9.31 -10.32 3.47
CA ILE A 85 8.14 -9.70 4.11
C ILE A 85 8.28 -9.72 5.63
N SER A 86 7.96 -8.59 6.29
CA SER A 86 7.79 -8.52 7.74
C SER A 86 6.38 -8.07 8.12
N VAL A 87 5.67 -8.89 8.90
CA VAL A 87 4.32 -8.58 9.39
C VAL A 87 4.41 -7.82 10.71
N VAL A 88 4.01 -6.55 10.69
CA VAL A 88 4.00 -5.62 11.83
C VAL A 88 2.65 -5.72 12.55
N ALA A 89 2.44 -6.82 13.26
CA ALA A 89 1.22 -7.11 14.01
C ALA A 89 1.53 -7.56 15.46
N GLY A 90 0.47 -7.73 16.27
CA GLY A 90 0.58 -8.13 17.67
C GLY A 90 0.78 -6.98 18.65
N SER A 91 1.37 -7.29 19.80
CA SER A 91 1.73 -6.37 20.86
C SER A 91 2.68 -5.26 20.37
N VAL A 92 2.86 -4.20 21.15
CA VAL A 92 3.82 -3.14 20.81
C VAL A 92 5.23 -3.72 20.65
N LYS A 93 5.65 -4.63 21.55
CA LYS A 93 6.98 -5.26 21.51
C LYS A 93 7.19 -6.05 20.21
N GLU A 94 6.22 -6.84 19.79
CA GLU A 94 6.30 -7.63 18.54
C GLU A 94 6.34 -6.73 17.31
N ARG A 95 5.53 -5.66 17.28
CA ARG A 95 5.55 -4.68 16.18
C ARG A 95 6.90 -3.98 16.06
N VAL A 96 7.52 -3.63 17.19
CA VAL A 96 8.86 -3.03 17.19
C VAL A 96 9.89 -4.00 16.63
N ALA A 97 9.92 -5.24 17.13
CA ALA A 97 10.84 -6.26 16.63
C ALA A 97 10.62 -6.54 15.13
N ALA A 98 9.37 -6.51 14.65
CA ALA A 98 9.07 -6.67 13.23
C ALA A 98 9.59 -5.52 12.35
N LEU A 99 9.61 -4.28 12.86
CA LEU A 99 10.17 -3.12 12.15
C LEU A 99 11.70 -3.15 12.07
N GLU A 100 12.34 -3.82 13.02
CA GLU A 100 13.81 -3.96 13.11
C GLU A 100 14.34 -5.10 12.22
N LYS A 101 13.47 -6.00 11.75
CA LYS A 101 13.87 -7.04 10.77
C LYS A 101 14.32 -6.39 9.46
N ASP A 102 15.36 -6.97 8.87
CA ASP A 102 15.77 -6.64 7.50
C ASP A 102 14.77 -7.28 6.52
N ALA A 103 13.85 -6.46 6.04
CA ALA A 103 12.79 -6.83 5.12
C ALA A 103 12.61 -5.75 4.06
N ASP A 104 12.04 -6.14 2.92
CA ASP A 104 11.82 -5.27 1.78
C ASP A 104 10.39 -4.68 1.86
N VAL A 105 9.44 -5.50 2.31
CA VAL A 105 8.02 -5.15 2.41
C VAL A 105 7.52 -5.35 3.84
N TYR A 106 6.98 -4.29 4.44
CA TYR A 106 6.42 -4.31 5.78
C TYR A 106 4.91 -4.21 5.70
N LEU A 107 4.21 -5.14 6.34
CA LEU A 107 2.76 -5.22 6.30
C LEU A 107 2.19 -4.78 7.65
N ILE A 108 1.34 -3.75 7.66
CA ILE A 108 0.75 -3.23 8.89
C ILE A 108 -0.76 -3.17 8.78
N ASN A 109 -1.44 -3.53 9.88
CA ASN A 109 -2.87 -3.30 10.00
C ASN A 109 -3.14 -1.79 9.97
N ARG A 110 -4.10 -1.36 9.13
CA ARG A 110 -4.56 0.02 9.04
C ARG A 110 -4.93 0.67 10.38
N GLU A 111 -5.37 -0.11 11.37
CA GLU A 111 -5.67 0.43 12.71
C GLU A 111 -4.40 0.86 13.48
N ASN A 112 -3.24 0.30 13.14
CA ASN A 112 -1.95 0.58 13.77
C ASN A 112 -1.14 1.68 13.07
N ILE A 113 -1.64 2.26 11.96
CA ILE A 113 -0.89 3.27 11.21
C ILE A 113 -0.60 4.52 12.04
N LYS A 114 -1.56 4.95 12.87
CA LYS A 114 -1.36 6.11 13.76
C LYS A 114 -0.18 5.87 14.71
N TRP A 115 -0.15 4.69 15.35
CA TRP A 115 0.94 4.29 16.23
C TRP A 115 2.30 4.31 15.51
N LEU A 116 2.36 3.80 14.28
CA LEU A 116 3.61 3.78 13.51
C LEU A 116 4.10 5.21 13.23
N VAL A 117 3.21 6.09 12.76
CA VAL A 117 3.54 7.49 12.46
C VAL A 117 3.98 8.24 13.71
N ASP A 118 3.25 8.08 14.81
CA ASP A 118 3.59 8.73 16.08
C ASP A 118 4.96 8.24 16.58
N ARG A 119 5.24 6.94 16.52
CA ARG A 119 6.55 6.37 16.91
C ARG A 119 7.71 7.04 16.18
N PHE A 120 7.68 7.10 14.85
CA PHE A 120 8.75 7.72 14.07
C PHE A 120 8.89 9.21 14.38
N SER A 121 7.76 9.91 14.56
CA SER A 121 7.74 11.32 14.92
C SER A 121 8.33 11.59 16.32
N GLU A 122 7.93 10.81 17.34
CA GLU A 122 8.39 10.92 18.72
C GLU A 122 9.88 10.60 18.85
N GLN A 123 10.35 9.61 18.09
CA GLN A 123 11.77 9.23 18.02
C GLN A 123 12.60 10.16 17.13
N LYS A 124 11.98 11.17 16.49
CA LYS A 124 12.61 12.09 15.53
C LYS A 124 13.36 11.36 14.42
N GLN A 125 12.87 10.18 14.03
CA GLN A 125 13.44 9.37 12.97
C GLN A 125 12.83 9.77 11.63
N LYS A 126 13.64 9.70 10.57
CA LYS A 126 13.14 9.86 9.20
C LYS A 126 12.18 8.72 8.87
N TRP A 127 11.14 9.04 8.10
CA TRP A 127 10.25 8.02 7.56
C TRP A 127 11.04 7.12 6.60
N PRO A 128 11.07 5.79 6.81
CA PRO A 128 12.00 4.91 6.09
C PRO A 128 11.41 4.30 4.82
N PHE A 129 10.12 4.49 4.54
CA PHE A 129 9.42 3.85 3.41
C PHE A 129 9.26 4.83 2.26
N ASP A 130 9.78 4.48 1.09
CA ASP A 130 9.72 5.29 -0.14
C ASP A 130 8.55 4.90 -1.06
N MET A 131 7.96 3.73 -0.83
CA MET A 131 6.72 3.27 -1.46
C MET A 131 5.66 2.87 -0.43
N MET A 132 4.40 3.22 -0.70
CA MET A 132 3.25 2.84 0.12
C MET A 132 2.17 2.19 -0.73
N ILE A 133 1.60 1.09 -0.23
CA ILE A 133 0.45 0.42 -0.82
C ILE A 133 -0.70 0.44 0.18
N LEU A 134 -1.81 1.08 -0.21
CA LEU A 134 -3.03 1.17 0.57
C LEU A 134 -3.99 0.09 0.09
N ASP A 135 -3.96 -1.07 0.76
CA ASP A 135 -4.86 -2.19 0.47
C ASP A 135 -6.22 -1.96 1.13
N GLU A 136 -7.28 -2.21 0.36
CA GLU A 136 -8.65 -1.80 0.71
C GLU A 136 -8.75 -0.31 1.02
N LEU A 137 -8.34 0.50 0.03
CA LEU A 137 -8.28 1.96 0.06
C LEU A 137 -9.62 2.59 0.50
N SER A 138 -10.75 1.96 0.19
CA SER A 138 -12.08 2.41 0.60
C SER A 138 -12.26 2.53 2.12
N SER A 139 -11.37 1.93 2.91
CA SER A 139 -11.32 2.11 4.36
C SER A 139 -10.77 3.47 4.82
N PHE A 140 -10.21 4.27 3.90
CA PHE A 140 -9.69 5.61 4.13
C PHE A 140 -10.63 6.73 3.65
N LYS A 141 -11.84 6.40 3.19
CA LYS A 141 -12.84 7.37 2.68
C LYS A 141 -13.19 8.55 3.59
N SER A 142 -12.99 8.43 4.90
CA SER A 142 -13.24 9.52 5.84
C SER A 142 -11.98 10.31 6.17
N HIS A 143 -11.90 11.54 5.64
CA HIS A 143 -10.84 12.51 5.94
C HIS A 143 -10.78 12.95 7.42
N ARG A 144 -11.82 12.63 8.21
CA ARG A 144 -11.88 12.88 9.66
C ARG A 144 -11.35 11.71 10.48
N SER A 145 -11.05 10.57 9.85
CA SER A 145 -10.56 9.40 10.57
C SER A 145 -9.10 9.59 11.00
N GLN A 146 -8.72 8.97 12.13
CA GLN A 146 -7.34 8.98 12.59
C GLN A 146 -6.40 8.29 11.59
N ARG A 147 -6.87 7.22 10.94
CA ARG A 147 -6.13 6.48 9.91
C ARG A 147 -5.78 7.39 8.73
N TRP A 148 -6.76 8.11 8.17
CA TRP A 148 -6.54 9.02 7.05
C TRP A 148 -5.58 10.16 7.43
N ARG A 149 -5.77 10.78 8.60
CA ARG A 149 -4.86 11.84 9.06
C ARG A 149 -3.43 11.35 9.24
N ALA A 150 -3.24 10.13 9.76
CA ALA A 150 -1.92 9.53 9.91
C ALA A 150 -1.25 9.28 8.55
N VAL A 151 -1.96 8.69 7.59
CA VAL A 151 -1.42 8.49 6.22
C VAL A 151 -1.12 9.83 5.54
N ARG A 152 -2.00 10.83 5.66
CA ARG A 152 -1.75 12.18 5.13
C ARG A 152 -0.46 12.80 5.67
N LYS A 153 -0.14 12.60 6.96
CA LYS A 153 1.09 13.15 7.56
C LYS A 153 2.35 12.59 6.91
N ILE A 154 2.34 11.32 6.51
CA ILE A 154 3.51 10.67 5.91
C ILE A 154 3.58 10.79 4.40
N ARG A 155 2.46 11.10 3.74
CA ARG A 155 2.36 11.16 2.28
C ARG A 155 3.48 11.98 1.59
N PRO A 156 3.93 13.14 2.13
CA PRO A 156 5.01 13.92 1.52
C PRO A 156 6.39 13.24 1.55
N TYR A 157 6.58 12.20 2.38
CA TYR A 157 7.85 11.47 2.49
C TYR A 157 7.88 10.19 1.65
N VAL A 158 6.81 9.93 0.89
CA VAL A 158 6.66 8.72 0.06
C VAL A 158 6.65 9.13 -1.41
N ASN A 159 7.54 8.53 -2.20
CA ASN A 159 7.71 8.86 -3.61
C ASN A 159 6.70 8.14 -4.50
N ARG A 160 6.28 6.92 -4.11
CA ARG A 160 5.32 6.10 -4.86
C ARG A 160 4.16 5.64 -3.98
N VAL A 161 2.93 5.85 -4.43
CA VAL A 161 1.73 5.43 -3.71
C VAL A 161 0.78 4.68 -4.63
N VAL A 162 0.38 3.49 -4.17
CA VAL A 162 -0.58 2.63 -4.86
C VAL A 162 -1.80 2.43 -3.98
N GLY A 163 -2.99 2.69 -4.52
CA GLY A 163 -4.26 2.36 -3.91
C GLY A 163 -4.85 1.11 -4.52
N LEU A 164 -5.26 0.14 -3.70
CA LEU A 164 -5.96 -1.06 -4.14
C LEU A 164 -7.39 -1.03 -3.61
N THR A 165 -8.39 -1.20 -4.48
CA THR A 165 -9.78 -1.32 -4.04
C THR A 165 -10.60 -2.09 -5.07
N GLY A 166 -11.63 -2.83 -4.63
CA GLY A 166 -12.65 -3.37 -5.53
C GLY A 166 -13.85 -2.45 -5.71
N THR A 167 -14.05 -1.51 -4.79
CA THR A 167 -15.23 -0.65 -4.74
C THR A 167 -14.80 0.76 -4.34
N PRO A 168 -14.54 1.66 -5.29
CA PRO A 168 -14.26 3.05 -4.96
C PRO A 168 -15.53 3.73 -4.41
N ALA A 169 -15.36 4.59 -3.41
CA ALA A 169 -16.33 5.63 -3.04
C ALA A 169 -17.82 5.21 -2.88
N PRO A 170 -18.16 4.32 -1.92
CA PRO A 170 -19.53 3.83 -1.74
C PRO A 170 -20.56 4.91 -1.37
N ASN A 171 -20.15 6.07 -0.84
CA ASN A 171 -21.04 7.17 -0.47
C ASN A 171 -20.85 8.44 -1.34
N GLY A 172 -20.25 8.30 -2.53
CA GLY A 172 -20.15 9.37 -3.53
C GLY A 172 -18.85 10.18 -3.52
N LEU A 173 -18.89 11.33 -4.20
CA LEU A 173 -17.73 12.17 -4.54
C LEU A 173 -16.78 12.51 -3.37
N MET A 174 -17.32 12.68 -2.17
CA MET A 174 -16.52 13.01 -0.98
C MET A 174 -15.59 11.87 -0.53
N ASP A 175 -16.04 10.63 -0.66
CA ASP A 175 -15.22 9.45 -0.36
C ASP A 175 -14.07 9.35 -1.38
N LEU A 176 -14.39 9.61 -2.67
CA LEU A 176 -13.41 9.60 -3.75
C LEU A 176 -12.33 10.68 -3.55
N TRP A 177 -12.70 11.87 -3.08
CA TRP A 177 -11.73 12.93 -2.78
C TRP A 177 -10.71 12.48 -1.72
N ALA A 178 -11.19 11.89 -0.62
CA ALA A 178 -10.32 11.47 0.48
C ALA A 178 -9.35 10.37 0.04
N GLU A 179 -9.83 9.40 -0.75
CA GLU A 179 -9.02 8.33 -1.32
C GLU A 179 -7.98 8.89 -2.30
N THR A 180 -8.42 9.70 -3.26
CA THR A 180 -7.55 10.31 -4.28
C THR A 180 -6.46 11.16 -3.67
N TYR A 181 -6.79 11.97 -2.65
CA TYR A 181 -5.82 12.81 -1.96
C TYR A 181 -4.67 11.99 -1.34
N LEU A 182 -4.95 10.79 -0.80
CA LEU A 182 -3.88 9.93 -0.28
C LEU A 182 -2.99 9.39 -1.40
N ILE A 183 -3.51 9.23 -2.61
CA ILE A 183 -2.75 8.74 -3.77
C ILE A 183 -1.88 9.85 -4.36
N ASP A 184 -2.44 11.02 -4.66
CA ASP A 184 -1.78 12.04 -5.48
C ASP A 184 -1.45 13.34 -4.72
N ASN A 185 -1.66 13.37 -3.40
CA ASN A 185 -1.47 14.53 -2.55
C ASN A 185 -2.33 15.76 -2.96
N GLY A 186 -3.49 15.52 -3.58
CA GLY A 186 -4.44 16.54 -3.98
C GLY A 186 -4.15 17.19 -5.33
N GLN A 187 -3.35 16.55 -6.19
CA GLN A 187 -3.05 17.04 -7.54
C GLN A 187 -4.29 17.08 -8.44
N ARG A 188 -5.10 16.01 -8.47
CA ARG A 188 -6.26 15.91 -9.38
C ARG A 188 -7.52 16.59 -8.83
N LEU A 189 -7.82 16.37 -7.55
CA LEU A 189 -9.09 16.84 -6.94
C LEU A 189 -8.90 18.01 -5.95
N GLY A 190 -7.70 18.58 -5.89
CA GLY A 190 -7.36 19.73 -5.05
C GLY A 190 -7.06 19.38 -3.59
N SER A 191 -6.24 20.21 -2.95
CA SER A 191 -5.74 19.96 -1.58
C SER A 191 -6.71 20.31 -0.46
N PHE A 192 -7.82 20.99 -0.78
CA PHE A 192 -8.79 21.49 0.19
C PHE A 192 -10.20 20.99 -0.12
N ILE A 193 -10.79 20.32 0.86
CA ILE A 193 -12.15 19.78 0.78
C ILE A 193 -13.23 20.84 0.49
N GLY A 194 -12.99 22.09 0.91
CA GLY A 194 -13.90 23.21 0.69
C GLY A 194 -14.07 23.58 -0.78
N ARG A 195 -12.99 23.49 -1.58
CA ARG A 195 -13.03 23.77 -3.03
C ARG A 195 -13.72 22.67 -3.84
N TYR A 196 -13.83 21.47 -3.27
CA TYR A 196 -14.49 20.33 -3.90
C TYR A 196 -16.01 20.35 -3.68
N ARG A 197 -16.49 20.97 -2.60
CA ARG A 197 -17.93 21.10 -2.29
C ARG A 197 -18.66 22.16 -3.13
N THR A 198 -17.91 23.05 -3.77
CA THR A 198 -18.45 24.22 -4.50
C THR A 198 -18.24 24.11 -6.02
N GLN A 199 -17.90 22.93 -6.52
CA GLN A 199 -17.88 22.62 -7.96
C GLN A 199 -19.09 21.78 -8.32
#